data_AF-A0A9P8JQ61-F1
#
_entry.id   AF-A0A9P8JQ61-F1
#
_cell.length_a   1.000
_cell.length_b   1.000
_cell.length_c   1.000
_cell.angle_alpha   90.00
_cell.angle_beta   90.00
_cell.angle_gamma   90.00
#
_symmetry.space_group_name_H-M   'P 1'
#
loop_
_entity.id
_entity.type
_entity.pdbx_description
1 polymer ?
#
loop_
_entity_poly.entity_id
_entity_poly.type
_entity_poly.pdbx_seq_one_letter_code
_entity_poly.pdbx_strand_id
1 'polypeptide(L)'
;MAKRPRSPSPSKDASGDLDYDFWVSEIIDDRASQFQAFFSPTMPAKELQNLDRIKDASHRILAWRKPSSQRTLVGSVRTLETGTDDDGERYGGRHVLKVLEEMRVEGALVVARYYGGVMLGPVRFAHIENSARDAIRAWRQNEDSEGLKRRRVEDEDMEKASLIVELADRDQNILVLRRLLEEKTQKMQPQAEQKASPARHPIPAPDYSSMPLERLRQFDKARDSTVAFLLKKIDEAEKQNSLKTASPGPESPWPIQPQSTQKDTNTAATESVASKDEPVSTKEEIRKTASSAEDNSSTDPKHVKRAPLMPFEEEESSDDNDES
;
A
#
# COMPACT_ATOMS: atom_id res chain seq x y z
N MET A 1 54.60 -21.99 -8.21
CA MET A 1 53.25 -21.39 -8.13
C MET A 1 52.22 -22.50 -8.27
N ALA A 2 51.64 -22.97 -7.17
CA ALA A 2 50.67 -24.07 -7.19
C ALA A 2 49.32 -23.58 -7.73
N LYS A 3 48.78 -24.25 -8.76
CA LYS A 3 47.46 -23.98 -9.33
C LYS A 3 46.39 -24.38 -8.30
N ARG A 4 45.50 -23.44 -7.95
CA ARG A 4 44.36 -23.70 -7.06
C ARG A 4 43.40 -24.71 -7.74
N PRO A 5 42.89 -25.73 -7.02
CA PRO A 5 41.88 -26.63 -7.57
C PRO A 5 40.57 -25.86 -7.80
N ARG A 6 39.92 -26.12 -8.95
CA ARG A 6 38.59 -25.59 -9.26
C ARG A 6 37.58 -26.22 -8.30
N SER A 7 36.72 -25.41 -7.71
CA SER A 7 35.59 -25.89 -6.90
C SER A 7 34.65 -26.75 -7.75
N PRO A 8 34.08 -27.83 -7.19
CA PRO A 8 33.12 -28.66 -7.90
C PRO A 8 31.87 -27.82 -8.16
N SER A 9 31.47 -27.72 -9.43
CA SER A 9 30.18 -27.17 -9.82
C SER A 9 29.08 -28.03 -9.20
N PRO A 10 28.00 -27.45 -8.65
CA PRO A 10 26.89 -28.24 -8.16
C PRO A 10 26.28 -28.99 -9.35
N SER A 11 26.32 -30.32 -9.31
CA SER A 11 25.61 -31.21 -10.22
C SER A 11 24.12 -30.98 -9.99
N LYS A 12 23.51 -30.16 -10.86
CA LYS A 12 22.08 -29.92 -10.88
C LYS A 12 21.46 -31.11 -11.61
N ASP A 13 20.82 -31.99 -10.85
CA ASP A 13 20.12 -33.16 -11.38
C ASP A 13 19.12 -32.73 -12.46
N ALA A 14 19.13 -33.48 -13.56
CA ALA A 14 18.55 -33.14 -14.86
C ALA A 14 17.03 -33.37 -14.95
N SER A 15 16.29 -32.91 -13.95
CA SER A 15 14.84 -32.70 -13.96
C SER A 15 14.53 -31.56 -13.00
N GLY A 16 15.03 -30.37 -13.34
CA GLY A 16 14.78 -29.16 -12.58
C GLY A 16 13.41 -28.63 -12.92
N ASP A 17 12.39 -29.06 -12.17
CA ASP A 17 11.11 -28.34 -12.08
C ASP A 17 11.40 -26.99 -11.42
N LEU A 18 11.92 -26.06 -12.21
CA LEU A 18 11.95 -24.66 -11.84
C LEU A 18 10.49 -24.21 -11.85
N ASP A 19 9.93 -23.99 -10.67
CA ASP A 19 8.57 -23.49 -10.49
C ASP A 19 8.51 -22.03 -10.94
N TYR A 20 8.44 -21.85 -12.25
CA TYR A 20 8.31 -20.56 -12.88
C TYR A 20 6.83 -20.24 -13.04
N ASP A 21 6.40 -19.12 -12.45
CA ASP A 21 5.06 -18.61 -12.69
C ASP A 21 4.91 -18.11 -14.13
N PHE A 22 3.80 -18.49 -14.74
CA PHE A 22 3.36 -17.97 -16.03
C PHE A 22 1.86 -17.70 -16.01
N TRP A 23 1.46 -16.69 -16.78
CA TRP A 23 0.07 -16.25 -16.91
C TRP A 23 -0.44 -16.59 -18.29
N VAL A 24 -1.68 -17.07 -18.33
CA VAL A 24 -2.31 -17.60 -19.53
C VAL A 24 -3.45 -16.67 -19.94
N SER A 25 -3.58 -16.40 -21.24
CA SER A 25 -4.73 -15.67 -21.76
C SER A 25 -5.98 -16.55 -21.81
N GLU A 26 -7.12 -15.90 -22.00
CA GLU A 26 -8.31 -16.59 -22.49
C GLU A 26 -8.05 -17.17 -23.90
N ILE A 27 -8.81 -18.21 -24.24
CA ILE A 27 -8.73 -18.85 -25.55
C ILE A 27 -9.58 -18.04 -26.52
N ILE A 28 -8.98 -17.64 -27.64
CA ILE A 28 -9.68 -16.96 -28.73
C ILE A 28 -9.91 -17.97 -29.85
N ASP A 29 -11.17 -18.20 -30.21
CA ASP A 29 -11.58 -19.07 -31.31
C ASP A 29 -11.98 -18.25 -32.54
N ASP A 30 -11.46 -18.60 -33.72
CA ASP A 30 -11.89 -18.04 -35.00
C ASP A 30 -11.68 -19.06 -36.14
N ARG A 31 -12.76 -19.36 -36.87
CA ARG A 31 -12.78 -20.28 -38.03
C ARG A 31 -12.00 -21.58 -37.79
N ALA A 32 -12.35 -22.26 -36.69
CA ALA A 32 -11.73 -23.49 -36.19
C ALA A 32 -10.26 -23.37 -35.76
N SER A 33 -9.64 -22.18 -35.86
CA SER A 33 -8.33 -21.93 -35.25
C SER A 33 -8.50 -21.41 -33.83
N GLN A 34 -7.58 -21.80 -32.94
CA GLN A 34 -7.57 -21.34 -31.55
C GLN A 34 -6.25 -20.64 -31.25
N PHE A 35 -6.31 -19.60 -30.42
CA PHE A 35 -5.16 -18.82 -29.98
C PHE A 35 -5.13 -18.75 -28.45
N GLN A 36 -3.98 -19.03 -27.86
CA GLN A 36 -3.76 -18.89 -26.43
C GLN A 36 -2.35 -18.40 -26.16
N ALA A 37 -2.21 -17.37 -25.33
CA ALA A 37 -0.93 -16.78 -24.98
C ALA A 37 -0.49 -17.16 -23.58
N PHE A 38 0.82 -17.21 -23.39
CA PHE A 38 1.53 -17.57 -22.17
C PHE A 38 2.60 -16.53 -21.93
N PHE A 39 2.54 -15.82 -20.82
CA PHE A 39 3.49 -14.77 -20.46
C PHE A 39 4.21 -15.15 -19.17
N SER A 40 5.52 -14.91 -19.10
CA SER A 40 6.26 -14.97 -17.85
C SER A 40 7.36 -13.89 -17.80
N PRO A 41 7.48 -13.13 -16.70
CA PRO A 41 8.53 -12.15 -16.52
C PRO A 41 9.88 -12.80 -16.17
N THR A 42 9.89 -14.02 -15.62
CA THR A 42 11.08 -14.68 -15.06
C THR A 42 11.50 -15.93 -15.82
N MET A 43 10.56 -16.63 -16.47
CA MET A 43 10.85 -17.87 -17.19
C MET A 43 11.72 -17.60 -18.44
N PRO A 44 12.74 -18.42 -18.71
CA PRO A 44 13.51 -18.35 -19.96
C PRO A 44 12.62 -18.54 -21.19
N ALA A 45 12.86 -17.72 -22.22
CA ALA A 45 12.07 -17.71 -23.45
C ALA A 45 11.90 -19.09 -24.12
N LYS A 46 12.97 -19.88 -24.17
CA LYS A 46 12.95 -21.22 -24.78
C LYS A 46 12.28 -22.29 -23.91
N GLU A 47 12.23 -22.08 -22.60
CA GLU A 47 11.51 -22.98 -21.69
C GLU A 47 10.00 -22.72 -21.80
N LEU A 48 9.59 -21.45 -21.83
CA LEU A 48 8.21 -21.05 -22.07
C LEU A 48 7.67 -21.56 -23.42
N GLN A 49 8.50 -21.54 -24.47
CA GLN A 49 8.12 -22.05 -25.80
C GLN A 49 7.97 -23.58 -25.83
N ASN A 50 8.61 -24.31 -24.92
CA ASN A 50 8.60 -25.77 -24.85
C ASN A 50 7.71 -26.33 -23.74
N LEU A 51 6.77 -25.53 -23.22
CA LEU A 51 5.79 -25.99 -22.25
C LEU A 51 5.00 -27.19 -22.79
N ASP A 52 4.85 -28.22 -21.95
CA ASP A 52 4.10 -29.43 -22.28
C ASP A 52 2.63 -29.16 -22.64
N ARG A 53 2.07 -28.06 -22.12
CA ARG A 53 0.69 -27.64 -22.37
C ARG A 53 0.43 -27.16 -23.79
N ILE A 54 1.47 -26.73 -24.51
CA ILE A 54 1.36 -26.18 -25.88
C ILE A 54 2.17 -26.98 -26.89
N LYS A 55 2.75 -28.12 -26.50
CA LYS A 55 3.56 -28.96 -27.39
C LYS A 55 2.83 -29.43 -28.65
N ASP A 56 1.51 -29.58 -28.54
CA ASP A 56 0.62 -30.02 -29.64
C ASP A 56 0.11 -28.84 -30.49
N ALA A 57 0.52 -27.61 -30.18
CA ALA A 57 0.15 -26.43 -30.97
C ALA A 57 0.83 -26.47 -32.34
N SER A 58 0.12 -25.97 -33.36
CA SER A 58 0.65 -25.92 -34.72
C SER A 58 1.80 -24.91 -34.85
N HIS A 59 1.71 -23.80 -34.13
CA HIS A 59 2.75 -22.76 -34.08
C HIS A 59 2.86 -22.23 -32.64
N ARG A 60 4.10 -22.08 -32.15
CA ARG A 60 4.45 -21.54 -30.83
C ARG A 60 5.31 -20.29 -31.01
N ILE A 61 4.62 -19.20 -31.27
CA ILE A 61 5.21 -17.91 -31.66
C ILE A 61 5.79 -17.27 -30.41
N LEU A 62 7.09 -17.05 -30.37
CA LEU A 62 7.80 -16.56 -29.20
C LEU A 62 8.33 -15.14 -29.44
N ALA A 63 8.24 -14.29 -28.42
CA ALA A 63 9.05 -13.07 -28.32
C ALA A 63 9.51 -12.85 -26.88
N TRP A 64 10.63 -12.15 -26.71
CA TRP A 64 11.13 -11.79 -25.39
C TRP A 64 11.79 -10.41 -25.38
N ARG A 65 11.76 -9.77 -24.21
CA ARG A 65 12.49 -8.54 -23.89
C ARG A 65 13.12 -8.73 -22.51
N LYS A 66 14.45 -8.74 -22.44
CA LYS A 66 15.18 -8.91 -21.18
C LYS A 66 16.20 -7.78 -20.98
N PRO A 67 16.55 -7.42 -19.74
CA PRO A 67 17.67 -6.53 -19.47
C PRO A 67 18.95 -7.06 -20.14
N SER A 68 19.62 -6.22 -20.91
CA SER A 68 20.93 -6.54 -21.47
C SER A 68 21.93 -6.75 -20.32
N SER A 69 22.77 -7.78 -20.46
CA SER A 69 23.90 -7.98 -19.54
C SER A 69 25.02 -6.97 -19.76
N GLN A 70 24.97 -6.20 -20.84
CA GLN A 70 25.95 -5.15 -21.12
C GLN A 70 25.66 -3.92 -20.26
N ARG A 71 26.64 -3.50 -19.45
CA ARG A 71 26.58 -2.22 -18.74
C ARG A 71 26.76 -1.10 -19.75
N THR A 72 25.71 -0.31 -19.98
CA THR A 72 25.80 0.92 -20.78
C THR A 72 26.82 1.86 -20.15
N LEU A 73 27.82 2.28 -20.93
CA LEU A 73 28.84 3.26 -20.52
C LEU A 73 28.30 4.70 -20.48
N VAL A 74 27.10 4.93 -21.04
CA VAL A 74 26.48 6.26 -21.19
C VAL A 74 25.03 6.21 -20.71
N GLY A 75 24.75 6.85 -19.58
CA GLY A 75 23.40 7.13 -19.09
C GLY A 75 22.74 6.02 -18.25
N SER A 76 21.82 6.43 -17.37
CA SER A 76 21.05 5.55 -16.45
C SER A 76 19.96 4.71 -17.16
N VAL A 77 20.02 4.55 -18.49
CA VAL A 77 19.00 3.82 -19.25
C VAL A 77 19.46 2.37 -19.43
N ARG A 78 18.69 1.44 -18.89
CA ARG A 78 18.91 0.00 -19.09
C ARG A 78 18.64 -0.34 -20.56
N THR A 79 19.65 -0.84 -21.27
CA THR A 79 19.47 -1.40 -22.61
C THR A 79 18.71 -2.71 -22.49
N LEU A 80 17.68 -2.90 -23.31
CA LEU A 80 16.91 -4.15 -23.37
C LEU A 80 17.36 -4.94 -24.60
N GLU A 81 17.64 -6.23 -24.41
CA GLU A 81 17.84 -7.19 -25.48
C GLU A 81 16.49 -7.78 -25.85
N THR A 82 16.15 -7.74 -27.14
CA THR A 82 14.90 -8.25 -27.68
C THR A 82 15.17 -9.41 -28.63
N GLY A 83 14.20 -10.32 -28.76
CA GLY A 83 14.29 -11.41 -29.73
C GLY A 83 12.94 -12.03 -30.00
N THR A 84 12.85 -12.73 -31.13
CA THR A 84 11.62 -13.31 -31.67
C THR A 84 11.89 -14.65 -32.33
N ASP A 85 10.87 -15.51 -32.35
CA ASP A 85 10.85 -16.78 -33.08
C ASP A 85 9.42 -17.03 -33.59
N ASP A 86 9.27 -17.11 -34.90
CA ASP A 86 7.97 -17.21 -35.57
C ASP A 86 7.37 -18.62 -35.51
N ASP A 87 8.19 -19.66 -35.29
CA ASP A 87 7.77 -21.09 -35.31
C ASP A 87 6.84 -21.46 -36.49
N GLY A 88 7.20 -21.03 -37.70
CA GLY A 88 6.43 -21.28 -38.93
C GLY A 88 5.28 -20.32 -39.20
N GLU A 89 4.84 -19.54 -38.21
CA GLU A 89 3.87 -18.45 -38.38
C GLU A 89 4.58 -17.17 -38.83
N ARG A 90 4.82 -17.03 -40.14
CA ARG A 90 5.57 -15.88 -40.68
C ARG A 90 5.04 -14.55 -40.16
N TYR A 91 5.96 -13.71 -39.68
CA TYR A 91 5.74 -12.38 -39.10
C TYR A 91 5.09 -12.38 -37.71
N GLY A 92 4.68 -13.53 -37.17
CA GLY A 92 4.02 -13.64 -35.89
C GLY A 92 4.86 -13.08 -34.74
N GLY A 93 6.14 -13.44 -34.67
CA GLY A 93 7.05 -13.05 -33.59
C GLY A 93 7.24 -11.54 -33.49
N ARG A 94 7.24 -10.82 -34.62
CA ARG A 94 7.26 -9.34 -34.62
C ARG A 94 6.00 -8.74 -34.01
N HIS A 95 4.83 -9.31 -34.28
CA HIS A 95 3.57 -8.86 -33.66
C HIS A 95 3.56 -9.10 -32.15
N VAL A 96 4.06 -10.26 -31.69
CA VAL A 96 4.20 -10.56 -30.26
C VAL A 96 5.20 -9.61 -29.60
N LEU A 97 6.35 -9.33 -30.23
CA LEU A 97 7.35 -8.38 -29.71
C LEU A 97 6.78 -6.96 -29.60
N LYS A 98 6.07 -6.50 -30.63
CA LYS A 98 5.39 -5.19 -30.63
C LYS A 98 4.48 -5.05 -29.41
N VAL A 99 3.73 -6.09 -29.04
CA VAL A 99 2.86 -6.07 -27.85
C VAL A 99 3.66 -5.90 -26.56
N LEU A 100 4.80 -6.60 -26.41
CA LEU A 100 5.68 -6.42 -25.26
C LEU A 100 6.24 -4.99 -25.17
N GLU A 101 6.63 -4.40 -26.31
CA GLU A 101 7.13 -3.02 -26.41
C GLU A 101 6.05 -1.98 -26.06
N GLU A 102 4.85 -2.10 -26.66
CA GLU A 102 3.71 -1.22 -26.42
C GLU A 102 3.31 -1.19 -24.95
N MET A 103 3.24 -2.37 -24.32
CA MET A 103 2.88 -2.47 -22.90
C MET A 103 4.07 -2.26 -21.96
N ARG A 104 5.28 -2.01 -22.51
CA ARG A 104 6.51 -1.76 -21.76
C ARG A 104 6.80 -2.84 -20.72
N VAL A 105 6.64 -4.11 -21.10
CA VAL A 105 6.87 -5.28 -20.23
C VAL A 105 8.14 -6.02 -20.61
N GLU A 106 8.89 -6.44 -19.61
CA GLU A 106 10.05 -7.32 -19.72
C GLU A 106 9.62 -8.76 -19.38
N GLY A 107 10.18 -9.74 -20.08
CA GLY A 107 9.82 -11.14 -19.95
C GLY A 107 9.80 -11.88 -21.29
N ALA A 108 9.31 -13.11 -21.25
CA ALA A 108 9.03 -13.95 -22.40
C ALA A 108 7.51 -14.09 -22.61
N LEU A 109 7.09 -14.13 -23.86
CA LEU A 109 5.71 -14.27 -24.27
C LEU A 109 5.63 -15.27 -25.42
N VAL A 110 4.78 -16.27 -25.28
CA VAL A 110 4.51 -17.28 -26.30
C VAL A 110 3.04 -17.26 -26.66
N VAL A 111 2.72 -17.22 -27.95
CA VAL A 111 1.36 -17.40 -28.45
C VAL A 111 1.29 -18.74 -29.17
N ALA A 112 0.52 -19.65 -28.62
CA ALA A 112 0.18 -20.93 -29.22
C ALA A 112 -1.00 -20.73 -30.18
N ARG A 113 -0.82 -21.16 -31.43
CA ARG A 113 -1.88 -21.24 -32.43
C ARG A 113 -2.15 -22.70 -32.77
N TYR A 114 -3.41 -23.09 -32.70
CA TYR A 114 -3.91 -24.38 -33.19
C TYR A 114 -4.62 -24.13 -34.52
N TYR A 115 -4.06 -24.64 -35.62
CA TYR A 115 -4.59 -24.40 -36.95
C TYR A 115 -5.79 -25.31 -37.27
N GLY A 116 -6.93 -24.71 -37.56
CA GLY A 116 -8.19 -25.41 -37.85
C GLY A 116 -8.44 -25.78 -39.31
N GLY A 117 -7.48 -25.59 -40.21
CA GLY A 117 -7.66 -25.87 -41.65
C GLY A 117 -8.12 -24.69 -42.51
N VAL A 118 -8.44 -23.53 -41.91
CA VAL A 118 -8.88 -22.33 -42.64
C VAL A 118 -7.83 -21.22 -42.54
N MET A 119 -7.45 -20.61 -43.68
CA MET A 119 -6.52 -19.48 -43.69
C MET A 119 -7.22 -18.20 -43.23
N LEU A 120 -6.82 -17.66 -42.07
CA LEU A 120 -7.36 -16.41 -41.51
C LEU A 120 -6.83 -15.13 -42.19
N GLY A 121 -5.76 -15.23 -42.99
CA GLY A 121 -5.12 -14.05 -43.58
C GLY A 121 -4.57 -13.11 -42.50
N PRO A 122 -4.64 -11.78 -42.67
CA PRO A 122 -4.13 -10.81 -41.69
C PRO A 122 -4.83 -10.81 -40.33
N VAL A 123 -6.07 -11.30 -40.26
CA VAL A 123 -6.88 -11.30 -39.03
C VAL A 123 -6.21 -12.09 -37.91
N ARG A 124 -5.47 -13.15 -38.24
CA ARG A 124 -4.73 -13.95 -37.24
C ARG A 124 -3.76 -13.12 -36.41
N PHE A 125 -3.15 -12.07 -36.99
CA PHE A 125 -2.23 -11.21 -36.27
C PHE A 125 -2.94 -10.38 -35.20
N ALA A 126 -4.19 -9.97 -35.45
CA ALA A 126 -5.00 -9.32 -34.43
C ALA A 126 -5.28 -10.26 -33.25
N HIS A 127 -5.60 -11.53 -33.51
CA HIS A 127 -5.79 -12.54 -32.45
C HIS A 127 -4.51 -12.85 -31.68
N ILE A 128 -3.37 -12.92 -32.37
CA ILE A 128 -2.05 -13.07 -31.75
C ILE A 128 -1.77 -11.88 -30.82
N GLU A 129 -1.99 -10.65 -31.30
CA GLU A 129 -1.74 -9.46 -30.48
C GLU A 129 -2.73 -9.36 -29.30
N ASN A 130 -4.00 -9.70 -29.49
CA ASN A 130 -5.02 -9.62 -28.44
C ASN A 130 -4.79 -10.66 -27.34
N SER A 131 -4.58 -11.93 -27.70
CA SER A 131 -4.26 -12.99 -26.72
C SER A 131 -3.00 -12.63 -25.92
N ALA A 132 -1.96 -12.11 -26.59
CA ALA A 132 -0.76 -11.61 -25.95
C ALA A 132 -1.03 -10.49 -24.92
N ARG A 133 -1.87 -9.50 -25.28
CA ARG A 133 -2.28 -8.43 -24.36
C ARG A 133 -3.00 -8.98 -23.15
N ASP A 134 -3.86 -9.98 -23.34
CA ASP A 134 -4.66 -10.55 -22.26
C ASP A 134 -3.83 -11.36 -21.26
N ALA A 135 -2.84 -12.14 -21.72
CA ALA A 135 -1.91 -12.83 -20.81
C ALA A 135 -1.13 -11.84 -19.91
N ILE A 136 -0.70 -10.72 -20.48
CA ILE A 136 0.03 -9.68 -19.73
C ILE A 136 -0.90 -8.93 -18.77
N ARG A 137 -2.16 -8.68 -19.15
CA ARG A 137 -3.16 -8.10 -18.25
C ARG A 137 -3.41 -9.00 -17.04
N ALA A 138 -3.52 -10.32 -17.25
CA ALA A 138 -3.68 -11.28 -16.16
C ALA A 138 -2.50 -11.22 -15.17
N TRP A 139 -1.27 -11.10 -15.68
CA TRP A 139 -0.08 -10.89 -14.85
C TRP A 139 -0.14 -9.60 -14.04
N ARG A 140 -0.44 -8.47 -14.68
CA ARG A 140 -0.50 -7.16 -14.00
C ARG A 140 -1.54 -7.13 -12.87
N GLN A 141 -2.73 -7.69 -13.12
CA GLN A 141 -3.78 -7.78 -12.09
C GLN A 141 -3.31 -8.59 -10.87
N ASN A 142 -2.56 -9.67 -11.10
CA ASN A 142 -1.98 -10.46 -10.02
C ASN A 142 -0.92 -9.65 -9.24
N GLU A 143 0.02 -8.98 -9.92
CA GLU A 143 1.02 -8.12 -9.26
C GLU A 143 0.39 -7.00 -8.43
N ASP A 144 -0.64 -6.35 -8.95
CA ASP A 144 -1.37 -5.30 -8.21
C ASP A 144 -2.05 -5.85 -6.96
N SER A 145 -2.65 -7.05 -7.06
CA SER A 145 -3.31 -7.71 -5.94
C SER A 145 -2.30 -8.18 -4.87
N GLU A 146 -1.16 -8.71 -5.28
CA GLU A 146 -0.08 -9.13 -4.38
C GLU A 146 0.58 -7.91 -3.72
N GLY A 147 0.78 -6.83 -4.46
CA GLY A 147 1.27 -5.56 -3.92
C GLY A 147 0.30 -4.93 -2.91
N LEU A 148 -1.00 -5.12 -3.08
CA LEU A 148 -2.00 -4.70 -2.09
C LEU A 148 -1.96 -5.57 -0.83
N LYS A 149 -1.84 -6.90 -0.98
CA LYS A 149 -1.72 -7.82 0.16
C LYS A 149 -0.45 -7.55 0.97
N ARG A 150 0.70 -7.32 0.30
CA ARG A 150 1.96 -6.99 0.97
C ARG A 150 1.85 -5.72 1.78
N ARG A 151 1.30 -4.64 1.19
CA ARG A 151 1.06 -3.39 1.93
C ARG A 151 0.15 -3.59 3.13
N ARG A 152 -0.93 -4.37 2.98
CA ARG A 152 -1.81 -4.69 4.10
C ARG A 152 -1.09 -5.42 5.23
N VAL A 153 -0.25 -6.41 4.91
CA VAL A 153 0.54 -7.14 5.91
C VAL A 153 1.54 -6.21 6.58
N GLU A 154 2.21 -5.36 5.82
CA GLU A 154 3.13 -4.34 6.35
C GLU A 154 2.41 -3.36 7.29
N ASP A 155 1.22 -2.89 6.94
CA ASP A 155 0.37 -2.04 7.78
C ASP A 155 -0.06 -2.77 9.07
N GLU A 156 -0.47 -4.04 8.98
CA GLU A 156 -0.83 -4.88 10.13
C GLU A 156 0.37 -5.13 11.06
N ASP A 157 1.57 -5.33 10.51
CA ASP A 157 2.82 -5.51 11.28
C ASP A 157 3.27 -4.19 11.95
N MET A 158 3.13 -3.05 11.26
CA MET A 158 3.39 -1.73 11.83
C MET A 158 2.43 -1.42 12.98
N GLU A 159 1.13 -1.71 12.81
CA GLU A 159 0.14 -1.52 13.87
C GLU A 159 0.45 -2.43 15.07
N LYS A 160 0.81 -3.68 14.81
CA LYS A 160 1.22 -4.62 15.85
C LYS A 160 2.41 -4.08 16.64
N ALA A 161 3.43 -3.58 15.95
CA ALA A 161 4.61 -3.00 16.58
C ALA A 161 4.26 -1.76 17.43
N SER A 162 3.40 -0.87 16.92
CA SER A 162 2.92 0.30 17.67
C SER A 162 2.21 -0.12 18.96
N LEU A 163 1.24 -1.02 18.86
CA LEU A 163 0.45 -1.48 20.01
C LEU A 163 1.31 -2.13 21.09
N ILE A 164 2.36 -2.87 20.72
CA ILE A 164 3.29 -3.47 21.70
C ILE A 164 3.98 -2.39 22.53
N VAL A 165 4.46 -1.32 21.90
CA VAL A 165 5.12 -0.20 22.58
C VAL A 165 4.12 0.53 23.48
N GLU A 166 2.96 0.89 22.93
CA GLU A 166 1.98 1.66 23.70
C GLU A 166 1.40 0.88 24.89
N LEU A 167 1.20 -0.43 24.75
CA LEU A 167 0.77 -1.29 25.86
C LEU A 167 1.80 -1.35 26.99
N ALA A 168 3.10 -1.38 26.65
CA ALA A 168 4.16 -1.32 27.64
C ALA A 168 4.13 0.01 28.40
N ASP A 169 3.97 1.13 27.70
CA ASP A 169 3.88 2.46 28.30
C ASP A 169 2.63 2.61 29.18
N ARG A 170 1.48 2.10 28.73
CA ARG A 170 0.23 2.10 29.51
C ARG A 170 0.36 1.28 30.80
N ASP A 171 1.02 0.13 30.74
CA ASP A 171 1.28 -0.67 31.93
C ASP A 171 2.18 0.08 32.94
N GLN A 172 3.21 0.80 32.47
CA GLN A 172 4.02 1.67 33.34
C GLN A 172 3.16 2.78 33.98
N ASN A 173 2.31 3.44 33.19
CA ASN A 173 1.39 4.46 33.70
C ASN A 173 0.43 3.91 34.75
N ILE A 174 -0.13 2.71 34.55
CA ILE A 174 -1.00 2.04 35.53
C ILE A 174 -0.25 1.78 36.83
N LEU A 175 1.00 1.35 36.78
CA LEU A 175 1.82 1.13 37.97
C LEU A 175 2.04 2.42 38.77
N VAL A 176 2.40 3.51 38.08
CA VAL A 176 2.58 4.83 38.70
C VAL A 176 1.27 5.35 39.32
N LEU A 177 0.15 5.27 38.59
CA LEU A 177 -1.15 5.74 39.07
C LEU A 177 -1.65 4.96 40.29
N ARG A 178 -1.44 3.64 40.32
CA ARG A 178 -1.78 2.82 41.50
C ARG A 178 -0.99 3.25 42.72
N ARG A 179 0.32 3.47 42.57
CA ARG A 179 1.19 3.96 43.65
C ARG A 179 0.73 5.31 44.18
N LEU A 180 0.42 6.27 43.29
CA LEU A 180 -0.09 7.58 43.69
C LEU A 180 -1.43 7.50 44.42
N LEU A 181 -2.30 6.58 44.02
CA LEU A 181 -3.58 6.35 44.69
C LEU A 181 -3.38 5.76 46.09
N GLU A 182 -2.44 4.82 46.27
CA GLU A 182 -2.07 4.29 47.59
C GLU A 182 -1.50 5.37 48.51
N GLU A 183 -0.57 6.20 48.02
CA GLU A 183 0.02 7.29 48.79
C GLU A 183 -1.02 8.34 49.21
N LYS A 184 -1.99 8.66 48.34
CA LYS A 184 -3.07 9.60 48.65
C LYS A 184 -4.10 9.02 49.63
N THR A 185 -4.47 7.76 49.46
CA THR A 185 -5.41 7.09 50.37
C THR A 185 -4.81 6.89 51.77
N GLN A 186 -3.51 6.58 51.88
CA GLN A 186 -2.81 6.50 53.16
C GLN A 186 -2.77 7.84 53.91
N LYS A 187 -2.54 8.96 53.20
CA LYS A 187 -2.61 10.31 53.81
C LYS A 187 -4.00 10.65 54.36
N MET A 188 -5.05 10.00 53.88
CA MET A 188 -6.44 10.23 54.32
C MET A 188 -6.89 9.36 55.51
N GLN A 189 -6.17 8.28 55.85
CA GLN A 189 -6.53 7.36 56.94
C GLN A 189 -5.31 7.00 57.82
N PRO A 190 -5.00 7.79 58.87
CA PRO A 190 -3.94 7.42 59.83
C PRO A 190 -4.37 6.42 60.92
N GLN A 191 -5.67 6.20 61.15
CA GLN A 191 -6.16 5.24 62.16
C GLN A 191 -7.58 4.75 61.83
N ALA A 192 -7.71 3.49 61.40
CA ALA A 192 -8.77 2.55 61.74
C ALA A 192 -8.72 1.32 60.81
N GLU A 193 -8.46 0.16 61.42
CA GLU A 193 -8.85 -1.18 60.97
C GLU A 193 -8.43 -1.62 59.56
N GLN A 194 -7.26 -2.26 59.52
CA GLN A 194 -6.90 -3.27 58.54
C GLN A 194 -7.93 -4.41 58.55
N LYS A 195 -9.03 -4.27 57.80
CA LYS A 195 -9.72 -5.43 57.26
C LYS A 195 -9.05 -5.75 55.93
N ALA A 196 -8.05 -6.63 56.00
CA ALA A 196 -7.27 -7.10 54.86
C ALA A 196 -8.21 -7.52 53.72
N SER A 197 -8.34 -6.65 52.71
CA SER A 197 -8.70 -7.12 51.38
C SER A 197 -7.52 -7.97 50.91
N PRO A 198 -7.74 -9.18 50.37
CA PRO A 198 -6.64 -10.05 50.00
C PRO A 198 -5.79 -9.29 48.98
N ALA A 199 -4.52 -9.06 49.33
CA ALA A 199 -3.55 -8.43 48.47
C ALA A 199 -3.49 -9.23 47.17
N ARG A 200 -4.22 -8.77 46.15
CA ARG A 200 -4.24 -9.39 44.84
C ARG A 200 -2.87 -9.10 44.25
N HIS A 201 -1.96 -10.06 44.37
CA HIS A 201 -0.61 -9.94 43.85
C HIS A 201 -0.68 -9.41 42.41
N PRO A 202 0.13 -8.39 42.04
CA PRO A 202 0.12 -7.85 40.71
C PRO A 202 0.46 -8.98 39.73
N ILE A 203 -0.50 -9.33 38.89
CA ILE A 203 -0.27 -10.31 37.81
C ILE A 203 0.82 -9.71 36.92
N PRO A 204 1.91 -10.45 36.64
CA PRO A 204 2.96 -9.98 35.75
C PRO A 204 2.38 -9.52 34.41
N ALA A 205 2.94 -8.46 33.85
CA ALA A 205 2.52 -7.95 32.54
C ALA A 205 2.60 -9.09 31.50
N PRO A 206 1.56 -9.33 30.71
CA PRO A 206 1.60 -10.32 29.64
C PRO A 206 2.68 -9.97 28.61
N ASP A 207 3.31 -10.98 28.02
CA ASP A 207 4.20 -10.77 26.88
C ASP A 207 3.37 -10.40 25.64
N TYR A 208 3.41 -9.13 25.24
CA TYR A 208 2.66 -8.59 24.11
C TYR A 208 3.26 -8.99 22.75
N SER A 209 4.55 -9.34 22.70
CA SER A 209 5.25 -9.61 21.43
C SER A 209 4.71 -10.83 20.68
N SER A 210 4.27 -11.84 21.44
CA SER A 210 3.77 -13.12 20.93
C SER A 210 2.27 -13.13 20.64
N MET A 211 1.54 -12.02 20.85
CA MET A 211 0.08 -11.97 20.70
C MET A 211 -0.39 -11.58 19.29
N PRO A 212 -1.57 -12.06 18.85
CA PRO A 212 -2.19 -11.62 17.61
C PRO A 212 -2.73 -10.18 17.71
N LEU A 213 -2.79 -9.47 16.58
CA LEU A 213 -3.19 -8.05 16.50
C LEU A 213 -4.53 -7.77 17.18
N GLU A 214 -5.57 -8.57 16.93
CA GLU A 214 -6.88 -8.44 17.58
C GLU A 214 -6.80 -8.48 19.10
N ARG A 215 -5.92 -9.32 19.65
CA ARG A 215 -5.77 -9.45 21.09
C ARG A 215 -5.02 -8.26 21.68
N LEU A 216 -4.03 -7.72 20.95
CA LEU A 216 -3.35 -6.48 21.32
C LEU A 216 -4.32 -5.31 21.36
N ARG A 217 -5.18 -5.14 20.35
CA ARG A 217 -6.25 -4.11 20.34
C ARG A 217 -7.19 -4.23 21.55
N GLN A 218 -7.56 -5.46 21.93
CA GLN A 218 -8.40 -5.69 23.11
C GLN A 218 -7.70 -5.31 24.41
N PHE A 219 -6.42 -5.68 24.56
CA PHE A 219 -5.64 -5.28 25.71
C PHE A 219 -5.50 -3.76 25.77
N ASP A 220 -5.27 -3.12 24.64
CA ASP A 220 -5.07 -1.67 24.57
C ASP A 220 -6.28 -0.92 25.11
N LYS A 221 -7.45 -1.27 24.58
CA LYS A 221 -8.75 -0.76 25.06
C LYS A 221 -8.98 -1.05 26.55
N ALA A 222 -8.59 -2.23 27.03
CA ALA A 222 -8.73 -2.61 28.44
C ALA A 222 -7.79 -1.80 29.35
N ARG A 223 -6.54 -1.57 28.93
CA ARG A 223 -5.57 -0.75 29.67
C ARG A 223 -6.00 0.71 29.72
N ASP A 224 -6.48 1.27 28.60
CA ASP A 224 -7.02 2.63 28.56
C ASP A 224 -8.19 2.82 29.52
N SER A 225 -9.13 1.88 29.54
CA SER A 225 -10.24 1.93 30.51
C SER A 225 -9.76 1.89 31.96
N THR A 226 -8.67 1.17 32.23
CA THR A 226 -8.07 1.07 33.57
C THR A 226 -7.37 2.35 33.97
N VAL A 227 -6.59 2.95 33.06
CA VAL A 227 -5.95 4.25 33.25
C VAL A 227 -7.02 5.31 33.55
N ALA A 228 -8.07 5.38 32.73
CA ALA A 228 -9.17 6.31 32.93
C ALA A 228 -9.88 6.12 34.29
N PHE A 229 -10.09 4.86 34.71
CA PHE A 229 -10.67 4.55 36.01
C PHE A 229 -9.79 5.01 37.18
N LEU A 230 -8.47 4.78 37.10
CA LEU A 230 -7.52 5.20 38.14
C LEU A 230 -7.44 6.72 38.25
N LEU A 231 -7.37 7.43 37.12
CA LEU A 231 -7.40 8.88 37.08
C LEU A 231 -8.66 9.43 37.77
N LYS A 232 -9.84 8.90 37.40
CA LYS A 232 -11.10 9.31 38.04
C LYS A 232 -11.09 9.11 39.55
N LYS A 233 -10.56 7.98 40.03
CA LYS A 233 -10.45 7.74 41.48
C LYS A 233 -9.48 8.67 42.19
N ILE A 234 -8.37 9.03 41.53
CA ILE A 234 -7.43 10.02 42.06
C ILE A 234 -8.12 11.38 42.19
N ASP A 235 -8.89 11.81 41.18
CA ASP A 235 -9.65 13.06 41.23
C ASP A 235 -10.70 13.07 42.35
N GLU A 236 -11.41 11.95 42.53
CA GLU A 236 -12.36 11.79 43.64
C GLU A 236 -11.67 11.88 45.01
N ALA A 237 -10.51 11.24 45.16
CA ALA A 237 -9.70 11.34 46.37
C ALA A 237 -9.20 12.78 46.58
N GLU A 238 -8.72 13.46 45.55
CA GLU A 238 -8.29 14.86 45.67
C GLU A 238 -9.44 15.79 46.10
N LYS A 239 -10.63 15.63 45.52
CA LYS A 239 -11.83 16.39 45.92
C LYS A 239 -12.22 16.14 47.36
N GLN A 240 -12.14 14.90 47.84
CA GLN A 240 -12.39 14.60 49.25
C GLN A 240 -11.33 15.22 50.17
N ASN A 241 -10.09 15.33 49.70
CA ASN A 241 -9.03 15.98 50.47
C ASN A 241 -9.30 17.48 50.60
N SER A 242 -9.61 18.14 49.48
CA SER A 242 -9.87 19.57 49.46
C SER A 242 -11.08 19.97 50.31
N LEU A 243 -12.14 19.16 50.29
CA LEU A 243 -13.33 19.36 51.13
C LEU A 243 -13.04 19.19 52.64
N LYS A 244 -12.19 18.24 53.03
CA LYS A 244 -11.78 18.06 54.45
C LYS A 244 -10.91 19.21 54.96
N THR A 245 -10.06 19.78 54.11
CA THR A 245 -9.30 20.99 54.45
C THR A 245 -10.15 22.26 54.50
N ALA A 246 -11.41 22.23 54.06
CA ALA A 246 -12.25 23.42 53.85
C ALA A 246 -13.45 23.57 54.82
N SER A 247 -13.63 22.75 55.86
CA SER A 247 -14.67 22.98 56.89
C SER A 247 -14.13 23.64 58.18
N PRO A 248 -14.70 24.79 58.62
CA PRO A 248 -14.28 25.58 59.78
C PRO A 248 -15.04 25.23 61.08
N GLY A 249 -14.46 25.54 62.25
CA GLY A 249 -15.08 25.34 63.56
C GLY A 249 -16.25 26.32 63.87
N PRO A 250 -17.19 25.98 64.77
CA PRO A 250 -18.40 26.77 65.04
C PRO A 250 -18.26 27.65 66.29
N GLU A 251 -18.76 28.89 66.23
CA GLU A 251 -19.90 29.44 67.00
C GLU A 251 -19.90 30.98 67.01
N SER A 252 -21.12 31.54 67.02
CA SER A 252 -21.47 32.95 66.76
C SER A 252 -21.81 33.74 68.07
N PRO A 253 -22.69 34.77 68.10
CA PRO A 253 -22.29 36.16 68.37
C PRO A 253 -23.03 36.83 69.55
N TRP A 254 -22.52 37.95 70.09
CA TRP A 254 -23.37 38.92 70.83
C TRP A 254 -23.03 40.38 70.49
N PRO A 255 -24.01 41.33 70.58
CA PRO A 255 -23.99 42.60 69.85
C PRO A 255 -23.85 43.83 70.75
N ILE A 256 -23.07 44.84 70.33
CA ILE A 256 -23.19 46.23 70.82
C ILE A 256 -22.82 47.21 69.68
N GLN A 257 -23.75 48.10 69.33
CA GLN A 257 -23.52 49.37 68.61
C GLN A 257 -23.61 50.53 69.63
N PRO A 258 -23.37 51.80 69.27
CA PRO A 258 -22.29 52.39 68.46
C PRO A 258 -21.71 53.65 69.16
N GLN A 259 -20.50 54.15 68.83
CA GLN A 259 -20.22 55.59 68.96
C GLN A 259 -19.18 56.10 67.95
N SER A 260 -19.48 57.32 67.51
CA SER A 260 -18.88 58.25 66.55
C SER A 260 -17.43 58.68 66.84
N THR A 261 -16.69 59.04 65.78
CA THR A 261 -16.25 60.42 65.39
C THR A 261 -15.32 60.32 64.16
N GLN A 262 -15.60 61.05 63.06
CA GLN A 262 -14.81 62.19 62.54
C GLN A 262 -13.28 61.94 62.49
N LYS A 263 -12.51 62.25 61.43
CA LYS A 263 -12.61 63.26 60.37
C LYS A 263 -11.35 63.08 59.48
N ASP A 264 -11.47 63.47 58.21
CA ASP A 264 -10.46 64.17 57.38
C ASP A 264 -9.09 63.47 57.12
N THR A 265 -8.45 63.47 55.95
CA THR A 265 -8.57 64.14 54.64
C THR A 265 -7.50 63.54 53.72
N ASN A 266 -7.69 63.69 52.39
CA ASN A 266 -6.64 63.96 51.38
C ASN A 266 -5.66 62.83 50.99
N THR A 267 -5.25 62.60 49.73
CA THR A 267 -5.31 63.36 48.47
C THR A 267 -5.00 62.42 47.30
N ALA A 268 -5.72 62.66 46.19
CA ALA A 268 -5.37 62.54 44.75
C ALA A 268 -4.27 61.57 44.27
N ALA A 269 -4.61 60.68 43.33
CA ALA A 269 -4.31 60.79 41.87
C ALA A 269 -3.16 59.84 41.51
N THR A 270 -3.10 59.15 40.36
CA THR A 270 -3.66 59.29 39.01
C THR A 270 -3.61 57.93 38.29
N GLU A 271 -4.60 57.70 37.41
CA GLU A 271 -4.53 57.10 36.05
C GLU A 271 -3.64 55.86 35.80
N SER A 272 -4.11 54.77 35.17
CA SER A 272 -4.69 54.72 33.82
C SER A 272 -5.10 53.25 33.52
N VAL A 273 -6.33 53.00 33.02
CA VAL A 273 -6.72 52.66 31.62
C VAL A 273 -6.25 51.25 31.19
N ALA A 274 -7.05 50.33 30.61
CA ALA A 274 -8.49 50.22 30.37
C ALA A 274 -8.79 48.82 29.76
N SER A 275 -10.06 48.41 29.87
CA SER A 275 -10.87 47.59 28.92
C SER A 275 -10.46 46.13 28.71
N LYS A 276 -11.17 45.10 29.20
CA LYS A 276 -12.56 44.65 28.89
C LYS A 276 -12.90 44.68 27.40
N ASP A 277 -13.11 43.50 26.81
CA ASP A 277 -14.46 43.09 26.39
C ASP A 277 -14.53 41.58 26.08
N GLU A 278 -15.63 40.99 26.56
CA GLU A 278 -16.23 39.69 26.23
C GLU A 278 -17.08 39.84 24.93
N PRO A 279 -17.96 38.91 24.45
CA PRO A 279 -18.08 37.46 24.62
C PRO A 279 -18.56 36.66 23.33
N VAL A 280 -18.69 35.32 23.48
CA VAL A 280 -19.83 34.45 23.07
C VAL A 280 -20.12 34.05 21.59
N SER A 281 -20.12 32.71 21.39
CA SER A 281 -21.05 31.84 20.59
C SER A 281 -20.96 31.88 19.04
N THR A 282 -21.18 30.84 18.21
CA THR A 282 -22.00 29.60 18.29
C THR A 282 -21.66 28.62 17.13
N LYS A 283 -21.93 27.33 17.39
CA LYS A 283 -22.21 26.10 16.58
C LYS A 283 -22.39 26.12 15.03
N GLU A 284 -21.78 25.11 14.39
CA GLU A 284 -22.37 23.98 13.60
C GLU A 284 -23.56 24.21 12.64
N GLU A 285 -23.43 23.87 11.33
CA GLU A 285 -24.37 22.99 10.56
C GLU A 285 -23.88 22.67 9.12
N ILE A 286 -24.34 21.51 8.63
CA ILE A 286 -24.15 20.78 7.36
C ILE A 286 -25.01 21.35 6.21
N ARG A 287 -24.60 21.19 4.92
CA ARG A 287 -25.54 20.94 3.79
C ARG A 287 -24.87 20.45 2.48
N LYS A 288 -25.55 19.48 1.85
CA LYS A 288 -25.38 18.94 0.48
C LYS A 288 -25.98 19.89 -0.58
N THR A 289 -25.50 19.82 -1.83
CA THR A 289 -26.31 19.93 -3.07
C THR A 289 -25.63 19.24 -4.26
N ALA A 290 -26.45 18.70 -5.17
CA ALA A 290 -26.14 18.05 -6.44
C ALA A 290 -26.77 18.84 -7.63
N SER A 291 -26.55 18.33 -8.86
CA SER A 291 -27.08 18.74 -10.20
C SER A 291 -26.19 19.72 -11.01
N SER A 292 -26.02 19.63 -12.33
CA SER A 292 -26.80 19.00 -13.42
C SER A 292 -25.93 18.54 -14.61
N ALA A 293 -26.50 17.63 -15.42
CA ALA A 293 -26.13 17.28 -16.79
C ALA A 293 -27.01 18.06 -17.81
N GLU A 294 -26.84 17.75 -19.13
CA GLU A 294 -27.51 18.25 -20.36
C GLU A 294 -26.62 19.23 -21.20
N ASP A 295 -26.50 19.18 -22.54
CA ASP A 295 -27.05 18.33 -23.61
C ASP A 295 -26.23 18.48 -24.92
N ASN A 296 -26.50 17.59 -25.88
CA ASN A 296 -25.91 17.38 -27.21
C ASN A 296 -26.26 18.42 -28.31
N SER A 297 -25.53 18.33 -29.44
CA SER A 297 -25.87 18.64 -30.87
C SER A 297 -24.83 19.59 -31.52
N SER A 298 -24.38 19.50 -32.77
CA SER A 298 -24.65 18.68 -33.97
C SER A 298 -23.62 19.08 -35.07
N THR A 299 -23.30 18.16 -35.97
CA THR A 299 -22.88 18.33 -37.40
C THR A 299 -21.51 18.92 -37.81
N ASP A 300 -20.58 18.01 -38.19
CA ASP A 300 -19.90 17.81 -39.51
C ASP A 300 -19.57 19.00 -40.48
N PRO A 301 -18.66 18.83 -41.48
CA PRO A 301 -17.29 18.27 -41.48
C PRO A 301 -16.31 19.17 -42.30
N LYS A 302 -15.06 18.70 -42.54
CA LYS A 302 -14.05 19.09 -43.58
C LYS A 302 -12.73 19.63 -43.01
N HIS A 303 -11.65 18.85 -43.08
CA HIS A 303 -10.62 18.98 -44.13
C HIS A 303 -9.52 17.92 -43.91
N VAL A 304 -9.56 16.85 -44.70
CA VAL A 304 -8.47 15.87 -44.79
C VAL A 304 -7.42 16.45 -45.75
N LYS A 305 -6.25 16.83 -45.22
CA LYS A 305 -5.09 17.17 -46.06
C LYS A 305 -4.43 15.86 -46.51
N ARG A 306 -4.73 15.46 -47.75
CA ARG A 306 -4.02 14.38 -48.47
C ARG A 306 -2.62 14.89 -48.85
N ALA A 307 -1.60 14.10 -48.52
CA ALA A 307 -0.24 14.30 -49.00
C ALA A 307 -0.14 13.91 -50.50
N PRO A 308 0.70 14.57 -51.32
CA PRO A 308 0.88 14.22 -52.72
C PRO A 308 1.64 12.91 -52.89
N LEU A 309 1.13 12.05 -53.77
CA LEU A 309 1.79 10.86 -54.31
C LEU A 309 2.98 11.29 -55.18
N MET A 310 4.18 10.81 -54.86
CA MET A 310 5.34 10.89 -55.73
C MET A 310 5.17 9.88 -56.89
N PRO A 311 5.49 10.25 -58.14
CA PRO A 311 5.50 9.33 -59.27
C PRO A 311 6.58 8.25 -59.08
N PHE A 312 6.15 7.04 -59.36
CA PHE A 312 6.94 5.83 -59.54
C PHE A 312 7.69 5.94 -60.88
N GLU A 313 9.02 6.07 -60.83
CA GLU A 313 9.89 5.90 -62.00
C GLU A 313 10.30 4.42 -62.07
N GLU A 314 9.87 3.79 -63.16
CA GLU A 314 10.18 2.42 -63.55
C GLU A 314 11.16 2.48 -64.72
N GLU A 315 12.18 1.61 -64.67
CA GLU A 315 13.07 1.18 -65.76
C GLU A 315 14.18 2.19 -66.16
N GLU A 316 15.45 1.80 -66.36
CA GLU A 316 15.91 0.74 -67.25
C GLU A 316 17.14 -0.02 -66.75
N SER A 317 17.17 -1.28 -67.19
CA SER A 317 18.28 -2.21 -67.25
C SER A 317 19.47 -1.68 -68.08
N SER A 318 20.68 -1.95 -67.62
CA SER A 318 21.84 -2.10 -68.51
C SER A 318 22.70 -3.26 -68.01
N ASP A 319 22.50 -4.41 -68.64
CA ASP A 319 23.55 -5.42 -68.84
C ASP A 319 24.72 -4.75 -69.57
N ASP A 320 25.93 -4.86 -69.04
CA ASP A 320 27.15 -4.80 -69.85
C ASP A 320 28.11 -5.89 -69.35
N ASN A 321 28.37 -6.83 -70.26
CA ASN A 321 29.47 -7.77 -70.25
C ASN A 321 30.79 -7.03 -70.52
N ASP A 322 31.88 -7.60 -70.00
CA ASP A 322 33.22 -7.79 -70.61
C ASP A 322 34.29 -7.70 -69.52
N GLU A 323 34.84 -8.83 -69.07
CA GLU A 323 35.95 -9.58 -69.68
C GLU A 323 37.32 -8.99 -69.30
N SER A 324 37.97 -9.64 -68.32
CA SER A 324 39.42 -9.99 -68.25
C SER A 324 39.80 -10.49 -66.85
#